data_AF-A0A6B3HLW2-F1
#
_entry.id   AF-A0A6B3HLW2-F1
#
_cell.length_a   1.000
_cell.length_b   1.000
_cell.length_c   1.000
_cell.angle_alpha   90.00
_cell.angle_beta   90.00
_cell.angle_gamma   90.00
#
_symmetry.space_group_name_H-M   'P 1'
#
loop_
_entity.id
_entity.type
_entity.pdbx_description
1 polymer ?
#
loop_
_entity_poly.entity_id
_entity_poly.type
_entity_poly.pdbx_seq_one_letter_code
_entity_poly.pdbx_strand_id
1 'polypeptide(L)' 'HGDFTMLLPDDERIYAFTRRHGSTELLAAGNFTGETVTVDMPDGWEGAELVLGNGPSASAAPGRLVLAPWEARVHRRTV' A
#
# COMPACT_ATOMS: atom_id res chain seq x y z
N HIS A 1 4.88 -18.49 -5.81
CA HIS A 1 6.16 -17.82 -6.11
C HIS A 1 5.90 -16.35 -6.34
N GLY A 2 6.78 -15.49 -5.85
CA GLY A 2 6.75 -14.05 -6.05
C GLY A 2 7.70 -13.39 -5.07
N ASP A 3 8.59 -12.52 -5.56
CA ASP A 3 9.60 -11.87 -4.74
C ASP A 3 8.90 -10.96 -3.73
N PHE A 4 9.33 -10.98 -2.47
CA PHE A 4 8.81 -10.14 -1.40
C PHE A 4 9.82 -9.06 -1.06
N THR A 5 9.35 -7.82 -0.92
CA THR A 5 10.18 -6.68 -0.48
C THR A 5 9.42 -5.89 0.58
N MET A 6 9.99 -5.76 1.77
CA MET A 6 9.47 -4.90 2.84
C MET A 6 9.70 -3.43 2.48
N LEU A 7 8.72 -2.55 2.73
CA LEU A 7 8.81 -1.12 2.39
C LEU A 7 9.02 -0.22 3.61
N LEU A 8 8.28 -0.46 4.69
CA LEU A 8 8.30 0.37 5.91
C LEU A 8 8.66 -0.49 7.13
N PRO A 9 9.87 -1.07 7.18
CA PRO A 9 10.24 -2.01 8.25
C PRO A 9 10.25 -1.37 9.64
N ASP A 10 10.47 -0.06 9.73
CA ASP A 10 10.62 0.68 10.99
C ASP A 10 9.33 1.43 11.40
N ASP A 11 8.27 1.42 10.58
CA ASP A 11 6.99 2.03 10.97
C ASP A 11 6.13 1.00 11.72
N GLU A 12 6.02 1.17 13.04
CA GLU A 12 5.24 0.27 13.89
C GLU A 12 3.72 0.28 13.60
N ARG A 13 3.23 1.29 12.86
CA ARG A 13 1.81 1.48 12.56
C ARG A 13 1.41 0.85 11.24
N ILE A 14 2.33 0.84 10.27
CA ILE A 14 2.06 0.41 8.90
C ILE A 14 2.87 -0.83 8.55
N TYR A 15 2.17 -1.89 8.17
CA TYR A 15 2.81 -3.03 7.51
C TYR A 15 2.63 -2.92 6.00
N ALA A 16 3.73 -2.64 5.28
CA ALA A 16 3.72 -2.44 3.84
C ALA A 16 4.82 -3.22 3.12
N PHE A 17 4.46 -3.88 2.02
CA PHE A 17 5.38 -4.67 1.22
C PHE A 17 4.94 -4.74 -0.24
N THR A 18 5.87 -5.07 -1.14
CA THR A 18 5.56 -5.45 -2.50
C THR A 18 5.70 -6.95 -2.73
N ARG A 19 4.92 -7.46 -3.69
CA ARG A 19 5.13 -8.77 -4.29
C ARG A 19 5.23 -8.68 -5.80
N ARG A 20 6.25 -9.31 -6.40
CA ARG A 20 6.43 -9.34 -7.85
C ARG A 20 6.36 -10.74 -8.43
N HIS A 21 5.65 -10.92 -9.53
CA HIS A 21 5.65 -12.15 -10.30
C HIS A 21 5.48 -11.84 -11.80
N GLY A 22 6.50 -12.15 -12.61
CA GLY A 22 6.55 -11.72 -14.00
C GLY A 22 6.57 -10.19 -14.12
N SER A 23 5.72 -9.64 -14.98
CA SER A 23 5.52 -8.19 -15.16
C SER A 23 4.48 -7.60 -14.20
N THR A 24 3.96 -8.38 -13.25
CA THR A 24 2.95 -7.89 -12.28
C THR A 24 3.60 -7.63 -10.93
N GLU A 25 3.36 -6.43 -10.40
CA GLU A 25 3.67 -6.07 -9.03
C GLU A 25 2.40 -5.74 -8.25
N LEU A 26 2.37 -6.16 -6.99
CA LEU A 26 1.38 -5.76 -6.00
C LEU A 26 2.06 -4.98 -4.88
N LEU A 27 1.42 -3.91 -4.41
CA LEU A 27 1.75 -3.22 -3.16
C LEU A 27 0.62 -3.49 -2.18
N ALA A 28 0.94 -4.15 -1.08
CA ALA A 28 0.02 -4.37 0.01
C ALA A 28 0.43 -3.50 1.19
N ALA A 29 -0.51 -2.75 1.73
CA ALA A 29 -0.28 -1.88 2.88
C ALA A 29 -1.48 -1.97 3.83
N GLY A 30 -1.19 -2.17 5.11
CA GLY A 30 -2.20 -2.23 6.17
C GLY A 30 -1.83 -1.32 7.32
N ASN A 31 -2.82 -0.58 7.81
CA ASN A 31 -2.74 0.17 9.05
C ASN A 31 -3.16 -0.72 10.22
N PHE A 32 -2.25 -0.94 11.17
CA PHE A 32 -2.46 -1.78 12.35
C PHE A 32 -2.76 -0.96 13.61
N THR A 33 -3.35 0.22 13.43
CA THR A 33 -3.71 1.12 14.52
C THR A 33 -5.16 1.58 14.43
N GLY A 34 -5.64 2.15 15.54
CA GLY A 34 -6.95 2.82 15.63
C GLY A 34 -6.97 4.25 15.09
N GLU A 35 -5.88 4.73 14.49
CA GLU A 35 -5.71 6.11 14.03
C GLU A 35 -5.62 6.17 12.50
N THR A 36 -5.97 7.31 11.90
CA THR A 36 -5.68 7.52 10.47
C THR A 36 -4.19 7.73 10.29
N VAL A 37 -3.57 6.95 9.41
CA VAL A 37 -2.14 7.06 9.11
C VAL A 37 -1.95 7.51 7.68
N THR A 38 -0.99 8.42 7.48
CA THR A 38 -0.54 8.86 6.15
C THR A 38 0.94 8.53 6.01
N VAL A 39 1.30 7.86 4.94
CA VAL A 39 2.69 7.57 4.57
C VAL A 39 2.93 7.98 3.12
N ASP A 40 4.19 8.20 2.79
CA ASP A 40 4.59 8.45 1.40
C ASP A 40 4.38 7.18 0.58
N MET A 41 3.77 7.34 -0.59
CA MET A 41 3.63 6.26 -1.55
C MET A 41 5.01 5.98 -2.15
N PRO A 42 5.44 4.71 -2.32
CA PRO A 42 6.67 4.44 -3.05
C PRO A 42 6.58 4.90 -4.51
N ASP A 43 7.70 5.31 -5.08
CA ASP A 43 7.77 5.85 -6.44
C ASP A 43 7.16 4.90 -7.50
N GLY A 44 6.39 5.49 -8.41
CA GLY A 44 5.77 4.79 -9.54
C GLY A 44 4.55 3.96 -9.15
N TRP A 45 4.02 4.15 -7.94
CA TRP A 45 2.73 3.60 -7.52
C TRP A 45 1.59 4.63 -7.60
N GLU A 46 1.90 5.88 -7.97
CA GLU A 46 0.90 6.90 -8.24
C GLU A 46 -0.04 6.45 -9.35
N GLY A 47 -1.35 6.43 -9.06
CA GLY A 47 -2.36 5.99 -10.03
C GLY A 47 -2.40 4.49 -10.27
N ALA A 48 -1.64 3.68 -9.51
CA ALA A 48 -1.74 2.23 -9.56
C ALA A 48 -3.16 1.75 -9.20
N GLU A 49 -3.62 0.72 -9.89
CA GLU A 49 -4.98 0.19 -9.77
C GLU A 49 -5.23 -0.32 -8.34
N LEU A 50 -6.29 0.14 -7.68
CA LEU A 50 -6.74 -0.43 -6.42
C LEU A 50 -7.48 -1.75 -6.70
N VAL A 51 -6.90 -2.87 -6.29
CA VAL A 51 -7.47 -4.21 -6.48
C VAL A 51 -8.33 -4.63 -5.29
N LEU A 52 -7.93 -4.24 -4.08
CA LEU A 52 -8.65 -4.57 -2.86
C LEU A 52 -8.50 -3.41 -1.85
N GLY A 53 -9.60 -3.08 -1.19
CA GLY A 53 -9.63 -2.15 -0.07
C GLY A 53 -10.79 -2.50 0.87
N ASN A 54 -10.61 -2.31 2.17
CA ASN A 54 -11.64 -2.59 3.19
C ASN A 54 -12.14 -1.32 3.93
N GLY A 55 -11.55 -0.14 3.65
CA GLY A 55 -11.81 1.08 4.40
C GLY A 55 -12.40 2.21 3.56
N PRO A 56 -12.81 3.31 4.23
CA PRO A 56 -13.51 4.43 3.61
C PRO A 56 -12.59 5.44 2.94
N SER A 57 -11.27 5.35 3.12
CA SER A 57 -10.37 6.34 2.57
C SER A 57 -10.53 6.37 1.04
N ALA A 58 -10.58 7.54 0.44
CA ALA A 58 -10.43 7.68 -1.01
C ALA A 58 -8.95 7.53 -1.38
N SER A 59 -8.63 7.37 -2.67
CA SER A 59 -7.24 7.54 -3.12
C SER A 59 -6.78 8.92 -2.68
N ALA A 60 -5.78 8.98 -1.80
CA ALA A 60 -5.31 10.25 -1.27
C ALA A 60 -4.54 11.03 -2.33
N ALA A 61 -4.17 12.26 -1.97
CA ALA A 61 -3.36 13.16 -2.79
C ALA A 61 -2.20 12.42 -3.49
N PRO A 62 -1.82 12.85 -4.71
CA PRO A 62 -0.74 12.22 -5.47
C PRO A 62 0.51 11.98 -4.60
N GLY A 63 1.09 10.78 -4.68
CA GLY A 63 2.29 10.41 -3.93
C GLY A 63 2.06 10.08 -2.46
N ARG A 64 0.81 10.00 -1.96
CA ARG A 64 0.53 9.60 -0.57
C ARG A 64 -0.46 8.46 -0.47
N LEU A 65 -0.23 7.61 0.52
CA LEU A 65 -1.16 6.58 0.97
C LEU A 65 -1.77 7.01 2.30
N VAL A 66 -3.09 7.25 2.31
CA VAL A 66 -3.85 7.50 3.54
C VAL A 66 -4.71 6.28 3.83
N LEU A 67 -4.55 5.74 5.04
CA LEU A 67 -5.27 4.58 5.53
C LEU A 67 -6.05 4.97 6.79
N ALA A 68 -7.36 4.75 6.77
CA ALA A 68 -8.21 4.88 7.95
C ALA A 68 -7.81 3.84 9.02
N PRO A 69 -8.33 3.95 10.25
CA PRO A 69 -8.12 2.93 11.27
C PRO A 69 -8.40 1.52 10.74
N TRP A 70 -7.45 0.61 10.91
CA TRP A 70 -7.53 -0.78 10.46
C TRP A 70 -7.73 -1.00 8.94
N GLU A 71 -7.50 0.03 8.13
CA GLU A 71 -7.62 -0.07 6.68
C GLU A 71 -6.42 -0.78 6.05
N ALA A 72 -6.71 -1.67 5.10
CA ALA A 72 -5.75 -2.31 4.24
C ALA A 72 -6.10 -2.07 2.78
N ARG A 73 -5.06 -1.90 1.96
CA ARG A 73 -5.16 -1.73 0.52
C ARG A 73 -4.17 -2.60 -0.22
N VAL A 74 -4.59 -3.05 -1.40
CA VAL A 74 -3.73 -3.73 -2.37
C VAL A 74 -3.82 -2.99 -3.69
N HIS A 75 -2.69 -2.45 -4.13
CA HIS A 75 -2.53 -1.81 -5.43
C HIS A 75 -1.81 -2.74 -6.40
N ARG A 76 -2.11 -2.62 -7.69
CA ARG A 76 -1.47 -3.38 -8.77
C ARG A 76 -0.90 -2.45 -9.82
N ARG A 77 0.28 -2.79 -10.34
CA ARG A 77 0.84 -2.19 -11.55
C ARG A 77 1.49 -3.25 -12.45
N THR A 78 1.67 -2.87 -13.71
CA THR A 78 2.52 -3.61 -14.65
C THR A 78 3.87 -2.91 -14.70
N VAL A 79 4.96 -3.68 -14.63
CA VAL A 79 6.36 -3.24 -14.73
C VAL A 79 7.04 -3.83 -15.96
#